data_AF-A0A7L1MTU3-F1
#
_entry.id   AF-A0A7L1MTU3-F1
#
_cell.length_a   1.000
_cell.length_b   1.000
_cell.length_c   1.000
_cell.angle_alpha   90.00
_cell.angle_beta   90.00
_cell.angle_gamma   90.00
#
_symmetry.space_group_name_H-M   'P 1'
#
loop_
_entity.id
_entity.type
_entity.pdbx_description
1 polymer ?
#
loop_
_entity_poly.entity_id
_entity_poly.type
_entity_poly.pdbx_seq_one_letter_code
_entity_poly.pdbx_strand_id
1 'polypeptide(L)'
;QGILIPGLGTFAVVHEQINSTEEVYVVRRPVFQLDMDMSCLQELVIPTVMIPGDIEIMPLDYWWLSWTNSLPPDVVRGCVEETILLYSFQLRDRQRPVFAFENVG
;
A
#
# COMPACT_ATOMS: atom_id res chain seq x y z
N GLN A 1 -4.82 -5.03 10.64
CA GLN A 1 -4.45 -3.60 10.69
C GLN A 1 -4.05 -3.16 9.30
N GLY A 2 -4.49 -1.98 8.88
CA GLY A 2 -4.07 -1.31 7.66
C GLY A 2 -3.28 -0.05 7.96
N ILE A 3 -2.52 0.41 6.97
CA ILE A 3 -1.68 1.61 7.02
C ILE A 3 -2.14 2.55 5.91
N LEU A 4 -2.52 3.76 6.29
CA LEU A 4 -2.79 4.86 5.37
C LEU A 4 -1.48 5.60 5.05
N ILE A 5 -1.16 5.70 3.77
CA ILE A 5 -0.04 6.47 3.24
C ILE A 5 -0.64 7.67 2.49
N PRO A 6 -0.57 8.88 3.07
CA PRO A 6 -1.15 10.08 2.46
C PRO A 6 -0.65 10.31 1.04
N GLY A 7 -1.56 10.55 0.11
CA GLY A 7 -1.24 10.78 -1.30
C GLY A 7 -1.00 9.51 -2.13
N LEU A 8 -0.97 8.32 -1.52
CA LEU A 8 -0.82 7.04 -2.23
C LEU A 8 -2.05 6.15 -2.09
N GLY A 9 -2.51 5.92 -0.86
CA GLY A 9 -3.63 5.03 -0.56
C GLY A 9 -3.44 4.24 0.73
N THR A 10 -4.18 3.14 0.85
CA THR A 10 -4.18 2.29 2.05
C THR A 10 -3.66 0.89 1.71
N PHE A 11 -2.79 0.37 2.57
CA PHE A 11 -2.32 -1.00 2.53
C PHE A 11 -2.84 -1.78 3.72
N ALA A 12 -3.35 -2.99 3.52
CA ALA A 12 -3.71 -3.89 4.61
C ALA A 12 -3.42 -5.35 4.27
N VAL A 13 -3.20 -6.16 5.30
CA VAL A 13 -3.21 -7.61 5.18
C VAL A 13 -4.58 -8.11 5.65
N VAL A 14 -5.35 -8.66 4.73
CA VAL A 14 -6.68 -9.23 4.96
C VAL A 14 -6.55 -10.74 5.15
N HIS A 15 -7.31 -11.31 6.08
CA HIS A 15 -7.40 -12.77 6.22
C HIS A 15 -8.55 -13.26 5.34
N GLU A 16 -8.24 -14.13 4.38
CA GLU A 16 -9.22 -14.71 3.46
C GLU A 16 -9.35 -16.21 3.75
N GLN A 17 -10.58 -16.69 3.92
CA GLN A 17 -10.84 -18.13 4.03
C GLN A 17 -11.01 -18.73 2.65
N ILE A 18 -10.14 -19.68 2.32
CA ILE A 18 -10.21 -20.46 1.10
C ILE A 18 -10.75 -21.84 1.49
N ASN A 19 -11.96 -22.13 1.05
CA ASN A 19 -12.59 -23.43 1.25
C ASN A 19 -12.17 -24.36 0.11
N SER A 20 -11.42 -25.40 0.44
CA SER A 20 -11.27 -26.57 -0.43
C SER A 20 -12.31 -27.62 -0.06
N THR A 21 -12.46 -28.66 -0.89
CA THR A 21 -13.39 -29.77 -0.64
C THR A 21 -13.09 -30.55 0.65
N GLU A 22 -11.87 -30.45 1.20
CA GLU A 22 -11.41 -31.23 2.34
C GLU A 22 -10.96 -30.36 3.53
N GLU A 23 -10.42 -29.17 3.28
CA GLU A 23 -9.87 -28.27 4.31
C GLU A 23 -10.23 -26.78 4.09
N VAL A 24 -10.29 -26.04 5.20
CA VAL A 24 -10.43 -24.57 5.20
C VAL A 24 -9.08 -23.96 5.51
N TYR A 25 -8.54 -23.19 4.59
CA TYR A 25 -7.29 -22.45 4.77
C TYR A 25 -7.60 -20.99 5.08
N VAL A 26 -6.91 -20.42 6.08
CA VAL A 26 -6.90 -18.97 6.30
C VAL A 26 -5.61 -18.42 5.72
N VAL A 27 -5.70 -17.66 4.63
CA VAL A 27 -4.55 -17.03 3.98
C VAL A 27 -4.44 -15.56 4.35
N ARG A 28 -3.20 -15.07 4.45
CA ARG A 28 -2.91 -13.64 4.64
C ARG A 28 -2.70 -13.01 3.27
N ARG A 29 -3.65 -12.19 2.83
CA ARG A 29 -3.62 -11.54 1.54
C ARG A 29 -3.27 -10.05 1.67
N PRO A 30 -2.17 -9.57 1.09
CA PRO A 30 -1.90 -8.15 0.96
C PRO A 30 -2.90 -7.50 0.00
N VAL A 31 -3.52 -6.39 0.40
CA VAL A 31 -4.45 -5.58 -0.38
C VAL A 31 -3.96 -4.14 -0.37
N PHE A 32 -3.78 -3.58 -1.57
CA PHE A 32 -3.45 -2.17 -1.77
C PHE A 32 -4.62 -1.48 -2.44
N GLN A 33 -5.22 -0.52 -1.73
CA GLN A 33 -6.27 0.34 -2.25
C GLN A 33 -5.67 1.71 -2.54
N LEU A 34 -5.41 1.99 -3.82
CA LEU A 34 -4.87 3.27 -4.26
C LEU A 34 -5.93 4.37 -4.09
N ASP A 35 -5.48 5.51 -3.56
CA ASP A 35 -6.27 6.74 -3.41
C ASP A 35 -5.43 7.94 -3.86
N MET A 36 -4.89 7.80 -5.08
CA MET A 36 -4.18 8.86 -5.80
C MET A 36 -5.15 9.68 -6.65
N ASP A 37 -4.70 10.85 -7.10
CA ASP A 37 -5.43 11.65 -8.08
C ASP A 37 -5.79 10.79 -9.32
N MET A 38 -7.08 10.80 -9.70
CA MET A 38 -7.59 10.02 -10.83
C MET A 38 -6.91 10.35 -12.15
N SER A 39 -6.35 11.57 -12.29
CA SER A 39 -5.54 11.94 -13.45
C SER A 39 -4.24 11.12 -13.57
N CYS A 40 -3.70 10.62 -12.46
CA CYS A 40 -2.55 9.72 -12.43
C CYS A 40 -2.93 8.26 -12.69
N LEU A 41 -4.19 7.88 -12.47
CA LEU A 41 -4.66 6.50 -12.54
C LEU A 41 -5.33 6.12 -13.87
N GLN A 42 -5.25 6.99 -14.89
CA GLN A 42 -5.88 6.75 -16.18
C GLN A 42 -5.41 5.42 -16.78
N GLU A 43 -6.37 4.59 -17.23
CA GLU A 43 -6.13 3.28 -17.88
C GLU A 43 -5.54 2.18 -16.97
N LEU A 44 -5.33 2.43 -15.67
CA LEU A 44 -4.96 1.38 -14.73
C LEU A 44 -6.19 0.52 -14.40
N VAL A 45 -6.03 -0.80 -14.50
CA VAL A 45 -6.98 -1.75 -13.92
C VAL A 45 -6.72 -1.76 -12.41
N ILE A 46 -7.44 -0.91 -11.69
CA ILE A 46 -7.38 -0.88 -10.22
C ILE A 46 -8.15 -2.10 -9.71
N PRO A 47 -7.55 -2.96 -8.87
CA PRO A 47 -8.27 -4.03 -8.22
C PRO A 47 -9.46 -3.47 -7.44
N THR A 48 -10.65 -4.03 -7.66
CA THR A 48 -11.89 -3.65 -6.94
C THR A 48 -11.97 -4.24 -5.53
N VAL A 49 -10.90 -4.90 -5.08
CA VAL A 49 -10.84 -5.53 -3.76
C VAL A 49 -10.74 -4.43 -2.71
N MET A 50 -11.79 -4.31 -1.91
CA MET A 50 -11.88 -3.32 -0.84
C MET A 50 -11.30 -3.88 0.45
N ILE A 51 -10.68 -3.01 1.24
CA ILE A 51 -10.27 -3.34 2.60
C ILE A 51 -11.56 -3.44 3.46
N PRO A 52 -11.78 -4.55 4.20
CA PRO A 52 -12.93 -4.69 5.09
C PRO A 52 -12.99 -3.57 6.15
N GLY A 53 -14.19 -3.08 6.45
CA GLY A 53 -14.39 -1.92 7.33
C GLY A 53 -14.11 -2.18 8.82
N ASP A 54 -13.97 -3.44 9.22
CA ASP A 54 -13.55 -3.86 10.57
C ASP A 54 -12.03 -3.80 10.78
N ILE A 55 -11.25 -3.58 9.70
CA ILE A 55 -9.80 -3.40 9.81
C ILE A 55 -9.49 -1.97 10.28
N GLU A 56 -8.87 -1.87 11.44
CA GLU A 56 -8.32 -0.61 11.95
C GLU A 56 -7.22 -0.08 11.01
N ILE A 57 -7.40 1.17 10.55
CA ILE A 57 -6.47 1.89 9.68
C ILE A 57 -5.71 2.93 10.48
N MET A 58 -4.38 2.80 10.53
CA MET A 58 -3.48 3.74 11.19
C MET A 58 -2.72 4.57 10.16
N PRO A 59 -2.35 5.83 10.45
CA PRO A 59 -1.46 6.58 9.58
C PRO A 59 -0.06 5.97 9.56
N LEU A 60 0.69 6.19 8.48
CA LEU A 60 2.10 5.83 8.40
C LEU A 60 2.89 6.46 9.55
N ASP A 61 3.61 5.62 10.30
CA ASP A 61 4.42 6.06 11.43
C ASP A 61 5.82 6.51 10.98
N TYR A 62 5.97 7.82 10.79
CA TYR A 62 7.25 8.43 10.44
C TYR A 62 8.30 8.34 11.56
N TRP A 63 7.90 8.22 12.83
CA TRP A 63 8.84 8.05 13.93
C TRP A 63 9.42 6.65 13.91
N TRP A 64 8.58 5.64 13.71
CA TRP A 64 9.03 4.25 13.56
C TRP A 64 9.91 4.08 12.32
N LEU A 65 9.54 4.67 11.17
CA LEU A 65 10.36 4.65 9.96
C LEU A 65 11.70 5.38 10.14
N SER A 66 11.69 6.53 10.83
CA SER A 66 12.90 7.28 11.19
C SER A 66 13.87 6.41 11.99
N TRP A 67 13.34 5.72 13.01
CA TRP A 67 14.14 4.85 13.87
C TRP A 67 14.73 3.66 13.11
N THR A 68 13.94 2.97 12.27
CA THR A 68 14.41 1.80 11.51
C THR A 68 15.42 2.14 10.42
N ASN A 69 15.34 3.34 9.84
CA ASN A 69 16.25 3.78 8.78
C ASN A 69 17.41 4.65 9.28
N SER A 70 17.46 4.98 10.58
CA SER A 70 18.46 5.90 11.15
C SER A 70 18.50 7.26 10.45
N LEU A 71 17.34 7.76 10.00
CA LEU A 71 17.18 9.03 9.30
C LEU A 71 16.27 9.97 10.10
N PRO A 72 16.47 11.30 10.07
CA PRO A 72 15.56 12.24 10.72
C PRO A 72 14.10 12.12 10.22
N PRO A 73 13.08 12.30 11.07
CA PRO A 73 11.67 12.13 10.67
C PRO A 73 11.22 13.02 9.52
N ASP A 74 11.75 14.24 9.44
CA ASP A 74 11.52 15.20 8.36
C ASP A 74 12.14 14.72 7.04
N VAL A 75 13.35 14.15 7.08
CA VAL A 75 14.00 13.55 5.91
C VAL A 75 13.20 12.34 5.42
N VAL A 76 12.78 11.44 6.33
CA VAL A 76 11.96 10.28 5.96
C VAL A 76 10.62 10.70 5.36
N ARG A 77 9.97 11.72 5.94
CA ARG A 77 8.74 12.29 5.38
C ARG A 77 8.96 12.78 3.95
N GLY A 78 10.01 13.57 3.72
CA GLY A 78 10.36 14.05 2.38
C GLY A 78 10.58 12.90 1.39
N CYS A 79 11.32 11.86 1.79
CA CYS A 79 11.54 10.68 0.93
C CYS A 79 10.23 9.96 0.56
N VAL A 80 9.30 9.80 1.51
CA VAL A 80 7.99 9.18 1.24
C VAL A 80 7.20 10.05 0.27
N GLU A 81 7.10 11.36 0.52
CA GLU A 81 6.35 12.30 -0.31
C GLU A 81 6.91 12.37 -1.75
N GLU A 82 8.24 12.46 -1.90
CA GLU A 82 8.92 12.47 -3.20
C GLU A 82 8.74 11.14 -3.95
N THR A 83 8.79 10.00 -3.26
CA THR A 83 8.58 8.68 -3.87
C THR A 83 7.16 8.57 -4.44
N ILE A 84 6.16 9.04 -3.70
CA ILE A 84 4.76 9.04 -4.12
C ILE A 84 4.58 9.95 -5.35
N LEU A 85 5.19 11.14 -5.32
CA LEU A 85 5.15 12.07 -6.43
C LEU A 85 5.79 11.46 -7.69
N LEU A 86 6.98 10.87 -7.58
CA LEU A 86 7.66 10.20 -8.70
C LEU A 86 6.83 9.03 -9.25
N TYR A 87 6.25 8.21 -8.36
CA TYR A 87 5.36 7.12 -8.75
C TYR A 87 4.13 7.63 -9.51
N SER A 88 3.48 8.70 -9.01
CA SER A 88 2.32 9.31 -9.67
C SER A 88 2.64 9.84 -11.07
N PHE A 89 3.85 10.40 -11.27
CA PHE A 89 4.32 10.86 -12.57
C PHE A 89 4.53 9.69 -13.53
N GLN A 90 5.14 8.61 -13.05
CA GLN A 90 5.34 7.40 -13.84
C GLN A 90 4.01 6.77 -14.27
N LEU A 91 3.03 6.69 -13.36
CA LEU A 91 1.71 6.17 -13.70
C LEU A 91 0.98 7.03 -14.73
N ARG A 92 1.03 8.36 -14.58
CA ARG A 92 0.46 9.30 -15.55
C ARG A 92 1.08 9.15 -16.94
N ASP A 93 2.38 8.89 -17.00
CA ASP A 93 3.12 8.64 -18.24
C ASP A 93 2.95 7.20 -18.75
N ARG A 94 1.96 6.46 -18.21
CA ARG A 94 1.61 5.08 -18.55
C ARG A 94 2.71 4.06 -18.29
N GLN A 95 3.71 4.42 -17.48
CA GLN A 95 4.68 3.47 -16.99
C GLN A 95 4.08 2.65 -15.86
N ARG A 96 4.55 1.41 -15.71
CA ARG A 96 4.08 0.46 -14.69
C ARG A 96 5.26 0.04 -13.81
N PRO A 97 5.82 0.96 -13.01
CA PRO A 97 6.88 0.63 -12.08
C PRO A 97 6.41 -0.45 -11.11
N VAL A 98 7.24 -1.47 -10.94
CA VAL A 98 6.95 -2.62 -10.07
C VAL A 98 7.54 -2.34 -8.70
N PHE A 99 6.70 -2.38 -7.66
CA PHE A 99 7.18 -2.51 -6.29
C PHE A 99 7.37 -3.99 -5.99
N ALA A 100 8.63 -4.39 -5.80
CA ALA A 100 8.93 -5.69 -5.20
C ALA A 100 8.91 -5.49 -3.68
N PHE A 101 8.03 -6.22 -3.00
CA PHE A 101 8.08 -6.27 -1.54
C PHE A 101 9.08 -7.35 -1.13
N GLU A 102 10.11 -6.97 -0.40
CA GLU A 102 10.99 -7.93 0.25
C GLU A 102 10.33 -8.41 1.55
N ASN A 103 10.44 -9.71 1.84
CA ASN A 103 9.96 -10.34 3.07
C ASN A 103 8.42 -10.37 3.26
N VAL A 104 7.64 -10.38 2.17
CA VAL A 104 6.19 -10.69 2.23
C VAL A 104 5.99 -12.18 1.98
N GLY A 105 5.90 -12.95 3.07
CA GLY A 105 5.67 -14.40 3.10
C GLY A 105 4.86 -14.80 4.33
#